data_AF-A0A196SJH0-F1
#
_entry.id   AF-A0A196SJH0-F1
#
_cell.length_a   1.000
_cell.length_b   1.000
_cell.length_c   1.000
_cell.angle_alpha   90.00
_cell.angle_beta   90.00
_cell.angle_gamma   90.00
#
_symmetry.space_group_name_H-M   'P 1'
#
loop_
_entity.id
_entity.type
_entity.pdbx_description
1 polymer ?
#
loop_
_entity_poly.entity_id
_entity_poly.type
_entity_poly.pdbx_seq_one_letter_code
_entity_poly.pdbx_strand_id
1 'polypeptide(L)'
;MISRASSRAVQSIRRLVPSIESRSARILCNPSVGSAHPVSRCLSSEASSVTDSDVAAVRFSKALRSGSINEIFAILPYVPGNVVDINIMNMLNCCYKSSDILKLLDFFAQSKYYISSYAYECVIITAGRIGDSHLVTMLYEAAVKKNGQRMSLVDALLHAYRVCDAHQKVISFTYGLFSENSEITAIQYEDILRTLTTHPEYDSLCVHIVSKMKSQNRFLSLPVLSILLNALETRSPSLSVQLINQTRFQKGDKDLLNVILSREMTKCSEQQNPQGMLCLYCEMQKRGIAIDDSETSRLKRCIHTLMRSGYVFDVPKSDDVFTRLWSECWLEERESSPSNLEDYLDEMKHSERNRMIELAVLLRFIATHPAMQISVSTWKRIIDLQICLPSQDMLEILQWAEVSQSANCIHGVLLYTDEVFLKNHHRSRRGQVKVSQDREIGALVERLKKSYGSSNSLVAMYNAFSMLDRYLKSDLFLYLTYGMVESNPENGIAFLDDLVKEGKVKPTPELCQSIKRLLSERGKSKEEEAFSEKYKSFMA
;
A
#
# COMPACT_ATOMS: atom_id res chain seq x y z
N MET A 1 15.94 -7.79 24.32
CA MET A 1 16.00 -9.20 23.84
C MET A 1 15.36 -9.42 22.45
N ILE A 2 15.13 -8.37 21.64
CA ILE A 2 14.30 -8.45 20.42
C ILE A 2 15.11 -8.27 19.10
N SER A 3 16.41 -7.93 19.13
CA SER A 3 17.20 -7.72 17.90
C SER A 3 17.79 -8.99 17.25
N ARG A 4 17.61 -10.18 17.86
CA ARG A 4 18.16 -11.45 17.34
C ARG A 4 17.21 -12.20 16.39
N ALA A 5 15.92 -11.84 16.34
CA ALA A 5 14.94 -12.50 15.47
C ALA A 5 15.01 -12.02 14.01
N SER A 6 15.12 -10.70 13.77
CA SER A 6 15.23 -10.13 12.41
C SER A 6 16.56 -10.46 11.72
N SER A 7 17.65 -10.63 12.49
CA SER A 7 18.96 -11.05 11.94
C SER A 7 18.95 -12.51 11.44
N ARG A 8 18.21 -13.41 12.11
CA ARG A 8 18.06 -14.82 11.68
C ARG A 8 17.15 -14.98 10.46
N ALA A 9 16.14 -14.12 10.28
CA ALA A 9 15.29 -14.11 9.09
C ALA A 9 16.03 -13.58 7.85
N VAL A 10 16.80 -12.48 7.99
CA VAL A 10 17.61 -11.90 6.91
C VAL A 10 18.80 -12.81 6.53
N GLN A 11 19.41 -13.52 7.50
CA GLN A 11 20.44 -14.53 7.20
C GLN A 11 19.88 -15.81 6.57
N SER A 12 18.62 -16.17 6.84
CA SER A 12 17.97 -17.32 6.18
C SER A 12 17.61 -17.01 4.71
N ILE A 13 17.24 -15.76 4.41
CA ILE A 13 16.92 -15.32 3.04
C ILE A 13 18.20 -15.14 2.19
N ARG A 14 19.31 -14.61 2.74
CA ARG A 14 20.60 -14.55 2.03
C ARG A 14 21.22 -15.93 1.73
N ARG A 15 20.83 -16.97 2.48
CA ARG A 15 21.23 -18.37 2.19
C ARG A 15 20.33 -19.08 1.17
N LEU A 16 19.15 -18.52 0.85
CA LEU A 16 18.22 -19.09 -0.12
C LEU A 16 18.50 -18.63 -1.56
N VAL A 17 19.04 -17.41 -1.75
CA VAL A 17 19.25 -16.79 -3.08
C VAL A 17 20.29 -17.51 -3.96
N PRO A 18 21.41 -18.07 -3.45
CA PRO A 18 22.31 -18.88 -4.30
C PRO A 18 21.84 -20.34 -4.48
N SER A 19 20.78 -20.78 -3.78
CA SER A 19 20.39 -22.20 -3.76
C SER A 19 19.22 -22.55 -4.70
N ILE A 20 18.46 -21.55 -5.17
CA ILE A 20 17.22 -21.76 -5.92
C ILE A 20 17.46 -21.85 -7.44
N GLU A 21 18.43 -21.11 -7.99
CA GLU A 21 18.91 -21.40 -9.36
C GLU A 21 19.49 -22.81 -9.48
N SER A 22 20.03 -23.34 -8.38
CA SER A 22 20.50 -24.73 -8.32
C SER A 22 19.38 -25.77 -8.18
N ARG A 23 18.15 -25.40 -7.76
CA ARG A 23 17.06 -26.38 -7.50
C ARG A 23 16.18 -26.64 -8.71
N SER A 24 15.90 -25.64 -9.54
CA SER A 24 15.26 -25.87 -10.85
C SER A 24 16.24 -26.52 -11.84
N ALA A 25 17.54 -26.28 -11.67
CA ALA A 25 18.58 -27.07 -12.35
C ALA A 25 18.72 -28.49 -11.76
N ARG A 26 18.48 -28.74 -10.47
CA ARG A 26 18.67 -30.08 -9.84
C ARG A 26 17.60 -31.11 -10.16
N ILE A 27 16.43 -30.73 -10.65
CA ILE A 27 15.47 -31.73 -11.17
C ILE A 27 15.92 -32.25 -12.56
N LEU A 28 16.80 -31.52 -13.24
CA LEU A 28 17.46 -31.95 -14.48
C LEU A 28 18.96 -32.28 -14.32
N CYS A 29 19.54 -32.05 -13.14
CA CYS A 29 20.95 -32.27 -12.82
C CYS A 29 21.13 -32.84 -11.39
N ASN A 30 20.93 -34.15 -11.21
CA ASN A 30 21.78 -34.99 -10.36
C ASN A 30 21.48 -36.49 -10.57
N PRO A 31 22.41 -37.30 -11.08
CA PRO A 31 22.49 -38.71 -10.72
C PRO A 31 23.04 -38.78 -9.28
N SER A 32 22.31 -39.44 -8.39
CA SER A 32 22.76 -39.72 -7.03
C SER A 32 24.10 -40.47 -7.04
N VAL A 33 25.12 -39.85 -6.45
CA VAL A 33 26.39 -40.48 -6.05
C VAL A 33 26.10 -41.49 -4.94
N GLY A 34 26.16 -42.78 -5.28
CA GLY A 34 26.36 -43.85 -4.33
C GLY A 34 27.83 -43.90 -3.89
N SER A 35 28.03 -44.03 -2.58
CA SER A 35 29.30 -44.07 -1.85
C SER A 35 30.46 -44.83 -2.50
N ALA A 36 31.64 -44.21 -2.49
CA ALA A 36 32.92 -44.90 -2.65
C ALA A 36 33.34 -45.60 -1.35
N HIS A 37 33.80 -46.85 -1.45
CA HIS A 37 35.02 -47.44 -0.84
C HIS A 37 35.00 -48.98 -0.99
N PRO A 38 36.15 -49.68 -0.97
CA PRO A 38 37.43 -49.43 -1.63
C PRO A 38 37.84 -50.63 -2.51
N VAL A 39 38.89 -50.45 -3.30
CA VAL A 39 39.58 -51.51 -4.05
C VAL A 39 40.06 -52.60 -3.08
N SER A 40 39.61 -53.84 -3.27
CA SER A 40 40.33 -55.03 -2.81
C SER A 40 40.53 -55.98 -3.99
N ARG A 41 41.79 -56.34 -4.19
CA ARG A 41 42.28 -57.30 -5.18
C ARG A 41 41.53 -58.63 -5.05
N CYS A 42 40.98 -59.10 -6.17
CA CYS A 42 41.07 -60.52 -6.52
C CYS A 42 41.62 -60.59 -7.94
N LEU A 43 42.91 -60.88 -8.02
CA LEU A 43 43.50 -61.54 -9.18
C LEU A 43 42.87 -62.93 -9.24
N SER A 44 41.94 -63.13 -10.17
CA SER A 44 41.69 -64.44 -10.75
C SER A 44 41.76 -64.26 -12.26
N SER A 45 42.77 -64.90 -12.83
CA SER A 45 43.06 -64.99 -14.23
C SER A 45 41.83 -65.44 -15.01
N GLU A 46 41.39 -64.62 -15.94
CA GLU A 46 40.82 -65.06 -17.22
C GLU A 46 40.88 -63.86 -18.16
N ALA A 47 41.72 -63.99 -19.19
CA ALA A 47 41.82 -63.04 -20.28
C ALA A 47 40.48 -63.02 -21.03
N SER A 48 39.59 -62.12 -20.62
CA SER A 48 38.38 -61.79 -21.36
C SER A 48 38.73 -60.64 -22.31
N SER A 49 38.57 -60.91 -23.60
CA SER A 49 38.78 -59.98 -24.71
C SER A 49 38.07 -58.65 -24.45
N VAL A 50 38.82 -57.55 -24.37
CA VAL A 50 38.27 -56.19 -24.47
C VAL A 50 37.52 -56.12 -25.79
N THR A 51 36.20 -56.03 -25.74
CA THR A 51 35.39 -55.90 -26.95
C THR A 51 35.53 -54.48 -27.48
N ASP A 52 35.47 -54.28 -28.80
CA ASP A 52 35.52 -52.94 -29.41
C ASP A 52 34.47 -51.97 -28.84
N SER A 53 33.37 -52.52 -28.32
CA SER A 53 32.30 -51.80 -27.61
C SER A 53 32.78 -51.12 -26.32
N ASP A 54 33.65 -51.76 -25.53
CA ASP A 54 34.14 -51.20 -24.26
C ASP A 54 35.13 -50.04 -24.51
N VAL A 55 35.92 -50.14 -25.58
CA VAL A 55 36.84 -49.08 -26.02
C VAL A 55 36.06 -47.88 -26.57
N ALA A 56 35.00 -48.11 -27.34
CA ALA A 56 34.14 -47.06 -27.88
C ALA A 56 33.43 -46.28 -26.77
N ALA A 57 32.90 -46.95 -25.74
CA ALA A 57 32.24 -46.30 -24.60
C ALA A 57 33.18 -45.41 -23.78
N VAL A 58 34.42 -45.85 -23.55
CA VAL A 58 35.45 -45.05 -22.86
C VAL A 58 35.88 -43.83 -23.69
N ARG A 59 36.06 -44.01 -25.00
CA ARG A 59 36.39 -42.90 -25.92
C ARG A 59 35.25 -41.89 -26.01
N PHE A 60 34.00 -42.36 -26.09
CA PHE A 60 32.82 -41.52 -26.12
C PHE A 60 32.68 -40.70 -24.82
N SER A 61 32.87 -41.34 -23.65
CA SER A 61 32.89 -40.64 -22.37
C SER A 61 33.97 -39.56 -22.28
N LYS A 62 35.14 -39.80 -22.90
CA LYS A 62 36.22 -38.79 -22.98
C LYS A 62 35.84 -37.62 -23.88
N ALA A 63 35.21 -37.87 -25.02
CA ALA A 63 34.73 -36.83 -25.94
C ALA A 63 33.60 -35.99 -25.34
N LEU A 64 32.70 -36.59 -24.55
CA LEU A 64 31.69 -35.82 -23.83
C LEU A 64 32.32 -34.86 -22.81
N ARG A 65 33.42 -35.25 -22.17
CA ARG A 65 34.14 -34.40 -21.20
C ARG A 65 34.99 -33.30 -21.84
N SER A 66 35.37 -33.46 -23.11
CA SER A 66 36.13 -32.41 -23.81
C SER A 66 35.26 -31.22 -24.18
N GLY A 67 33.93 -31.39 -24.21
CA GLY A 67 32.98 -30.36 -24.57
C GLY A 67 32.93 -30.05 -26.07
N SER A 68 33.61 -30.83 -26.91
CA SER A 68 33.73 -30.60 -28.36
C SER A 68 32.78 -31.49 -29.16
N ILE A 69 31.81 -30.89 -29.86
CA ILE A 69 30.88 -31.63 -30.71
C ILE A 69 31.58 -32.37 -31.86
N ASN A 70 32.70 -31.84 -32.36
CA ASN A 70 33.47 -32.47 -33.44
C ASN A 70 34.13 -33.78 -32.96
N GLU A 71 34.61 -33.82 -31.73
CA GLU A 71 35.16 -35.06 -31.13
C GLU A 71 34.06 -36.09 -30.90
N ILE A 72 32.86 -35.65 -30.53
CA ILE A 72 31.68 -36.51 -30.41
C ILE A 72 31.34 -37.13 -31.77
N PHE A 73 31.22 -36.33 -32.84
CA PHE A 73 30.91 -36.83 -34.18
C PHE A 73 31.93 -37.83 -34.71
N ALA A 74 33.21 -37.70 -34.36
CA ALA A 74 34.25 -38.64 -34.77
C ALA A 74 34.06 -40.04 -34.17
N ILE A 75 33.39 -40.14 -33.01
CA ILE A 75 33.21 -41.40 -32.27
C ILE A 75 31.78 -41.94 -32.40
N LEU A 76 30.79 -41.06 -32.64
CA LEU A 76 29.36 -41.36 -32.65
C LEU A 76 28.94 -42.55 -33.55
N PRO A 77 29.53 -42.80 -34.74
CA PRO A 77 29.21 -43.97 -35.56
C PRO A 77 29.46 -45.32 -34.88
N TYR A 78 30.34 -45.35 -33.87
CA TYR A 78 30.75 -46.57 -33.16
C TYR A 78 30.04 -46.75 -31.82
N VAL A 79 29.11 -45.87 -31.47
CA VAL A 79 28.40 -45.87 -30.17
C VAL A 79 27.03 -46.53 -30.32
N PRO A 80 26.67 -47.50 -29.47
CA PRO A 80 25.35 -48.10 -29.48
C PRO A 80 24.22 -47.08 -29.22
N GLY A 81 23.08 -47.22 -29.90
CA GLY A 81 21.98 -46.25 -29.84
C GLY A 81 21.37 -46.02 -28.44
N ASN A 82 21.33 -47.05 -27.59
CA ASN A 82 20.90 -46.91 -26.20
C ASN A 82 21.87 -46.03 -25.38
N VAL A 83 23.18 -46.09 -25.67
CA VAL A 83 24.19 -45.23 -25.02
C VAL A 83 24.06 -43.79 -25.51
N VAL A 84 23.69 -43.59 -26.78
CA VAL A 84 23.39 -42.27 -27.36
C VAL A 84 22.17 -41.64 -26.66
N ASP A 85 21.06 -42.37 -26.53
CA ASP A 85 19.83 -41.84 -25.90
C ASP A 85 20.05 -41.48 -24.42
N ILE A 86 20.77 -42.32 -23.65
CA ILE A 86 21.14 -42.04 -22.25
C ILE A 86 22.01 -40.77 -22.13
N ASN A 87 22.86 -40.49 -23.12
CA ASN A 87 23.80 -39.37 -23.10
C ASN A 87 23.36 -38.18 -23.95
N ILE A 88 22.11 -38.15 -24.44
CA ILE A 88 21.64 -37.13 -25.39
C ILE A 88 21.85 -35.71 -24.85
N MET A 89 21.56 -35.47 -23.57
CA MET A 89 21.79 -34.17 -22.93
C MET A 89 23.28 -33.79 -22.84
N ASN A 90 24.17 -34.75 -22.58
CA ASN A 90 25.61 -34.50 -22.54
C ASN A 90 26.14 -34.14 -23.92
N MET A 91 25.63 -34.80 -24.97
CA MET A 91 25.97 -34.47 -26.34
C MET A 91 25.47 -33.09 -26.75
N LEU A 92 24.21 -32.79 -26.41
CA LEU A 92 23.60 -31.49 -26.70
C LEU A 92 24.27 -30.34 -25.93
N ASN A 93 24.81 -30.59 -24.74
CA ASN A 93 25.62 -29.60 -24.01
C ASN A 93 26.92 -29.23 -24.75
N CYS A 94 27.36 -30.02 -25.72
CA CYS A 94 28.49 -29.69 -26.58
C CYS A 94 28.07 -28.94 -27.87
N CYS A 95 26.77 -28.81 -28.13
CA CYS A 95 26.24 -28.02 -29.24
C CYS A 95 26.19 -26.55 -28.82
N TYR A 96 26.99 -25.70 -29.47
CA TYR A 96 27.02 -24.26 -29.19
C TYR A 96 26.39 -23.43 -30.32
N LYS A 97 26.13 -24.04 -31.49
CA LYS A 97 25.50 -23.37 -32.65
C LYS A 97 24.35 -24.20 -33.19
N SER A 98 23.38 -23.54 -33.84
CA SER A 98 22.26 -24.18 -34.53
C SER A 98 22.72 -25.24 -35.54
N SER A 99 23.83 -25.00 -36.24
CA SER A 99 24.41 -25.96 -37.18
C SER A 99 24.86 -27.26 -36.53
N ASP A 100 25.27 -27.23 -35.26
CA ASP A 100 25.71 -28.43 -34.53
C ASP A 100 24.51 -29.32 -34.22
N ILE A 101 23.38 -28.72 -33.83
CA ILE A 101 22.11 -29.42 -33.60
C ILE A 101 21.61 -30.05 -34.90
N LEU A 102 21.60 -29.29 -36.01
CA LEU A 102 21.12 -29.79 -37.29
C LEU A 102 21.98 -30.96 -37.79
N LYS A 103 23.31 -30.85 -37.70
CA LYS A 103 24.21 -31.97 -38.03
C LYS A 103 23.94 -33.21 -37.17
N LEU A 104 23.61 -33.02 -35.89
CA LEU A 104 23.33 -34.13 -34.99
C LEU A 104 22.02 -34.83 -35.35
N LEU A 105 20.99 -34.06 -35.69
CA LEU A 105 19.71 -34.59 -36.16
C LEU A 105 19.84 -35.29 -37.51
N ASP A 106 20.61 -34.72 -38.44
CA ASP A 106 20.90 -35.35 -39.73
C ASP A 106 21.60 -36.70 -39.54
N PHE A 107 22.56 -36.78 -38.62
CA PHE A 107 23.20 -38.03 -38.26
C PHE A 107 22.20 -39.06 -37.72
N PHE A 108 21.29 -38.66 -36.81
CA PHE A 108 20.26 -39.55 -36.29
C PHE A 108 19.31 -40.05 -37.38
N ALA A 109 18.91 -39.18 -38.31
CA ALA A 109 18.07 -39.55 -39.44
C ALA A 109 18.77 -40.54 -40.37
N GLN A 110 20.01 -40.25 -40.77
CA GLN A 110 20.82 -41.12 -41.65
C GLN A 110 21.09 -42.49 -41.03
N SER A 111 21.37 -42.51 -39.73
CA SER A 111 21.65 -43.73 -38.97
C SER A 111 20.39 -44.49 -38.56
N LYS A 112 19.20 -44.02 -38.95
CA LYS A 112 17.88 -44.57 -38.59
C LYS A 112 17.69 -44.71 -37.07
N TYR A 113 18.29 -43.83 -36.29
CA TYR A 113 18.11 -43.82 -34.84
C TYR A 113 16.69 -43.38 -34.48
N TYR A 114 16.06 -44.11 -33.55
CA TYR A 114 14.79 -43.69 -32.99
C TYR A 114 15.01 -42.51 -32.05
N ILE A 115 14.55 -41.33 -32.46
CA ILE A 115 14.54 -40.13 -31.61
C ILE A 115 13.30 -40.20 -30.71
N SER A 116 13.53 -40.43 -29.42
CA SER A 116 12.50 -40.45 -28.39
C SER A 116 11.83 -39.08 -28.22
N SER A 117 10.63 -39.02 -27.63
CA SER A 117 10.00 -37.73 -27.31
C SER A 117 10.87 -36.90 -26.36
N TYR A 118 11.53 -37.56 -25.41
CA TYR A 118 12.51 -36.95 -24.51
C TYR A 118 13.67 -36.32 -25.27
N ALA A 119 14.25 -37.02 -26.26
CA ALA A 119 15.31 -36.45 -27.08
C ALA A 119 14.85 -35.19 -27.84
N TYR A 120 13.60 -35.15 -28.35
CA TYR A 120 13.05 -33.93 -28.95
C TYR A 120 12.93 -32.78 -27.94
N GLU A 121 12.43 -33.04 -26.73
CA GLU A 121 12.35 -32.03 -25.66
C GLU A 121 13.74 -31.45 -25.35
N CYS A 122 14.76 -32.30 -25.21
CA CYS A 122 16.15 -31.91 -24.98
C CYS A 122 16.71 -31.03 -26.11
N VAL A 123 16.46 -31.42 -27.36
CA VAL A 123 16.96 -30.70 -28.55
C VAL A 123 16.29 -29.31 -28.65
N ILE A 124 14.98 -29.23 -28.39
CA ILE A 124 14.22 -27.96 -28.38
C ILE A 124 14.77 -27.01 -27.31
N ILE A 125 14.97 -27.50 -26.07
CA ILE A 125 15.54 -26.71 -24.97
C ILE A 125 16.96 -26.24 -25.32
N THR A 126 17.77 -27.08 -25.96
CA THR A 126 19.13 -26.72 -26.37
C THR A 126 19.12 -25.63 -27.45
N ALA A 127 18.23 -25.72 -28.43
CA ALA A 127 18.06 -24.65 -29.42
C ALA A 127 17.65 -23.32 -28.76
N GLY A 128 16.77 -23.36 -27.74
CA GLY A 128 16.43 -22.21 -26.92
C GLY A 128 17.65 -21.62 -26.20
N ARG A 129 18.50 -22.46 -25.59
CA ARG A 129 19.75 -22.03 -24.93
C ARG A 129 20.75 -21.37 -25.89
N ILE A 130 20.79 -21.79 -27.15
CA ILE A 130 21.62 -21.18 -28.20
C ILE A 130 21.06 -19.82 -28.63
N GLY A 131 19.75 -19.58 -28.42
CA GLY A 131 19.08 -18.32 -28.77
C GLY A 131 18.35 -18.35 -30.12
N ASP A 132 18.20 -19.52 -30.77
CA ASP A 132 17.60 -19.63 -32.09
C ASP A 132 16.10 -19.98 -32.01
N SER A 133 15.26 -18.95 -31.91
CA SER A 133 13.81 -19.11 -31.79
C SER A 133 13.15 -19.69 -33.05
N HIS A 134 13.74 -19.52 -34.23
CA HIS A 134 13.25 -20.11 -35.46
C HIS A 134 13.48 -21.62 -35.46
N LEU A 135 14.69 -22.05 -35.13
CA LEU A 135 15.01 -23.46 -34.97
C LEU A 135 14.14 -24.13 -33.90
N VAL A 136 13.91 -23.49 -32.75
CA VAL A 136 12.98 -23.97 -31.72
C VAL A 136 11.60 -24.30 -32.31
N THR A 137 11.06 -23.38 -33.12
CA THR A 137 9.73 -23.54 -33.74
C THR A 137 9.72 -24.71 -34.72
N MET A 138 10.73 -24.78 -35.61
CA MET A 138 10.84 -25.88 -36.57
C MET A 138 10.97 -27.25 -35.90
N LEU A 139 11.78 -27.34 -34.84
CA LEU A 139 12.00 -28.57 -34.08
C LEU A 139 10.72 -29.04 -33.38
N TYR A 140 9.97 -28.11 -32.79
CA TYR A 140 8.68 -28.41 -32.18
C TYR A 140 7.67 -28.93 -33.20
N GLU A 141 7.51 -28.26 -34.34
CA GLU A 141 6.59 -28.73 -35.39
C GLU A 141 6.96 -30.12 -35.92
N ALA A 142 8.26 -30.38 -36.09
CA ALA A 142 8.75 -31.70 -36.48
C ALA A 142 8.45 -32.77 -35.42
N ALA A 143 8.63 -32.44 -34.13
CA ALA A 143 8.33 -33.33 -33.02
C ALA A 143 6.82 -33.64 -32.93
N VAL A 144 5.96 -32.63 -33.08
CA VAL A 144 4.49 -32.77 -33.05
C VAL A 144 4.00 -33.64 -34.21
N LYS A 145 4.52 -33.44 -35.43
CA LYS A 145 4.18 -34.28 -36.60
C LYS A 145 4.47 -35.76 -36.37
N LYS A 146 5.52 -36.08 -35.61
CA LYS A 146 5.97 -37.46 -35.38
C LYS A 146 5.35 -38.11 -34.15
N ASN A 147 5.20 -37.35 -33.06
CA ASN A 147 4.86 -37.89 -31.74
C ASN A 147 3.50 -37.42 -31.20
N GLY A 148 2.79 -36.58 -31.96
CA GLY A 148 1.59 -35.88 -31.52
C GLY A 148 1.90 -34.70 -30.60
N GLN A 149 0.87 -33.87 -30.33
CA GLN A 149 0.98 -32.72 -29.43
C GLN A 149 0.94 -33.18 -27.97
N ARG A 150 2.11 -33.57 -27.45
CA ARG A 150 2.27 -33.96 -26.04
C ARG A 150 2.48 -32.73 -25.15
N MET A 151 1.96 -32.79 -23.93
CA MET A 151 2.11 -31.72 -22.93
C MET A 151 3.59 -31.39 -22.64
N SER A 152 4.46 -32.40 -22.55
CA SER A 152 5.89 -32.21 -22.31
C SER A 152 6.61 -31.45 -23.44
N LEU A 153 6.16 -31.61 -24.70
CA LEU A 153 6.68 -30.84 -25.84
C LEU A 153 6.24 -29.38 -25.78
N VAL A 154 5.02 -29.11 -25.32
CA VAL A 154 4.52 -27.74 -25.09
C VAL A 154 5.32 -27.07 -23.97
N ASP A 155 5.57 -27.79 -22.88
CA ASP A 155 6.38 -27.29 -21.77
C ASP A 155 7.82 -26.98 -22.24
N ALA A 156 8.43 -27.88 -23.02
CA ALA A 156 9.76 -27.67 -23.61
C ALA A 156 9.79 -26.47 -24.55
N LEU A 157 8.74 -26.26 -25.37
CA LEU A 157 8.61 -25.12 -26.28
C LEU A 157 8.55 -23.80 -25.52
N LEU A 158 7.64 -23.68 -24.54
CA LEU A 158 7.48 -22.47 -23.74
C LEU A 158 8.75 -22.15 -22.94
N HIS A 159 9.40 -23.18 -22.38
CA HIS A 159 10.68 -23.03 -21.72
C HIS A 159 11.77 -22.52 -22.67
N ALA A 160 11.89 -23.11 -23.87
CA ALA A 160 12.86 -22.71 -24.86
C ALA A 160 12.64 -21.26 -25.32
N TYR A 161 11.39 -20.87 -25.60
CA TYR A 161 11.04 -19.49 -25.92
C TYR A 161 11.35 -18.51 -24.78
N ARG A 162 11.12 -18.89 -23.52
CA ARG A 162 11.51 -18.07 -22.37
C ARG A 162 13.02 -17.88 -22.31
N VAL A 163 13.81 -18.94 -22.54
CA VAL A 163 15.27 -18.89 -22.46
C VAL A 163 15.89 -18.04 -23.58
N CYS A 164 15.34 -18.09 -24.81
CA CYS A 164 15.79 -17.24 -25.91
C CYS A 164 15.05 -15.90 -26.02
N ASP A 165 14.26 -15.54 -25.01
CA ASP A 165 13.44 -14.31 -24.97
C ASP A 165 12.58 -14.08 -26.22
N ALA A 166 11.99 -15.14 -26.77
CA ALA A 166 11.13 -15.08 -27.94
C ALA A 166 9.69 -14.66 -27.59
N HIS A 167 9.53 -13.50 -26.93
CA HIS A 167 8.25 -13.02 -26.39
C HIS A 167 7.13 -12.96 -27.44
N GLN A 168 7.39 -12.53 -28.67
CA GLN A 168 6.38 -12.52 -29.76
C GLN A 168 5.86 -13.93 -30.10
N LYS A 169 6.73 -14.95 -30.06
CA LYS A 169 6.33 -16.35 -30.27
C LYS A 169 5.49 -16.86 -29.10
N VAL A 170 5.85 -16.49 -27.86
CA VAL A 170 5.05 -16.80 -26.66
C VAL A 170 3.66 -16.19 -26.76
N ILE A 171 3.54 -14.93 -27.18
CA ILE A 171 2.24 -14.25 -27.35
C ILE A 171 1.39 -14.99 -28.38
N SER A 172 1.93 -15.24 -29.57
CA SER A 172 1.22 -15.96 -30.64
C SER A 172 0.76 -17.33 -30.19
N PHE A 173 1.62 -18.08 -29.50
CA PHE A 173 1.30 -19.41 -29.00
C PHE A 173 0.23 -19.37 -27.90
N THR A 174 0.32 -18.39 -26.98
CA THR A 174 -0.66 -18.20 -25.90
C THR A 174 -2.06 -17.91 -26.44
N TYR A 175 -2.18 -17.07 -27.48
CA TYR A 175 -3.46 -16.84 -28.14
C TYR A 175 -4.00 -18.10 -28.83
N GLY A 176 -3.13 -18.90 -29.44
CA GLY A 176 -3.49 -20.23 -29.96
C GLY A 176 -4.12 -21.09 -28.88
N LEU A 177 -3.45 -21.24 -27.73
CA LEU A 177 -3.96 -22.03 -26.59
C LEU A 177 -5.32 -21.50 -26.07
N PHE A 178 -5.51 -20.18 -26.04
CA PHE A 178 -6.78 -19.58 -25.62
C PHE A 178 -7.91 -19.83 -26.63
N SER A 179 -7.61 -19.75 -27.94
CA SER A 179 -8.59 -19.95 -29.00
C SER A 179 -9.08 -21.41 -29.10
N GLU A 180 -8.18 -22.36 -28.85
CA GLU A 180 -8.46 -23.80 -28.89
C GLU A 180 -9.19 -24.30 -27.64
N ASN A 181 -9.42 -23.43 -26.63
CA ASN A 181 -9.90 -23.81 -25.30
C ASN A 181 -9.08 -24.95 -24.66
N SER A 182 -7.78 -24.98 -24.96
CA SER A 182 -6.86 -25.99 -24.47
C SER A 182 -6.69 -25.88 -22.95
N GLU A 183 -6.51 -27.02 -22.27
CA GLU A 183 -6.23 -27.04 -20.83
C GLU A 183 -4.78 -26.61 -20.59
N ILE A 184 -4.60 -25.38 -20.11
CA ILE A 184 -3.28 -24.83 -19.79
C ILE A 184 -2.90 -25.22 -18.35
N THR A 185 -1.70 -25.77 -18.19
CA THR A 185 -1.18 -26.17 -16.88
C THR A 185 -0.64 -24.96 -16.11
N ALA A 186 -0.49 -25.09 -14.79
CA ALA A 186 0.09 -24.03 -13.98
C ALA A 186 1.53 -23.69 -14.41
N ILE A 187 2.33 -24.71 -14.78
CA ILE A 187 3.73 -24.55 -15.21
C ILE A 187 3.79 -23.76 -16.53
N GLN A 188 2.89 -24.03 -17.47
CA GLN A 188 2.81 -23.31 -18.73
C GLN A 188 2.47 -21.83 -18.52
N TYR A 189 1.49 -21.54 -17.65
CA TYR A 189 1.19 -20.16 -17.26
C TYR A 189 2.38 -19.46 -16.60
N GLU A 190 3.11 -20.17 -15.73
CA GLU A 190 4.31 -19.65 -15.09
C GLU A 190 5.39 -19.28 -16.12
N ASP A 191 5.69 -20.14 -17.09
CA ASP A 191 6.69 -19.84 -18.13
C ASP A 191 6.22 -18.71 -19.06
N ILE A 192 4.94 -18.67 -19.45
CA ILE A 192 4.36 -17.55 -20.22
C ILE A 192 4.54 -16.24 -19.46
N LEU A 193 4.10 -16.19 -18.19
CA LEU A 193 4.21 -14.97 -17.38
C LEU A 193 5.66 -14.57 -17.15
N ARG A 194 6.58 -15.52 -16.94
CA ARG A 194 8.01 -15.21 -16.75
C ARG A 194 8.63 -14.58 -17.99
N THR A 195 8.22 -14.97 -19.18
CA THR A 195 8.68 -14.31 -20.42
C THR A 195 8.04 -12.93 -20.57
N LEU A 196 6.73 -12.80 -20.39
CA LEU A 196 6.05 -11.53 -20.69
C LEU A 196 6.33 -10.45 -19.63
N THR A 197 6.53 -10.85 -18.37
CA THR A 197 6.75 -9.91 -17.26
C THR A 197 8.10 -9.20 -17.34
N THR A 198 9.06 -9.66 -18.15
CA THR A 198 10.30 -8.90 -18.39
C THR A 198 10.08 -7.69 -19.31
N HIS A 199 8.96 -7.63 -20.02
CA HIS A 199 8.66 -6.62 -21.04
C HIS A 199 7.48 -5.72 -20.58
N PRO A 200 7.72 -4.44 -20.24
CA PRO A 200 6.70 -3.54 -19.71
C PRO A 200 5.45 -3.36 -20.58
N GLU A 201 5.61 -3.42 -21.91
CA GLU A 201 4.52 -3.24 -22.86
C GLU A 201 3.45 -4.33 -22.79
N TYR A 202 3.73 -5.47 -22.15
CA TYR A 202 2.80 -6.59 -22.02
C TYR A 202 2.15 -6.69 -20.63
N ASP A 203 2.32 -5.70 -19.74
CA ASP A 203 1.72 -5.75 -18.40
C ASP A 203 0.19 -5.93 -18.44
N SER A 204 -0.49 -5.32 -19.41
CA SER A 204 -1.94 -5.49 -19.63
C SER A 204 -2.32 -6.92 -20.09
N LEU A 205 -1.48 -7.54 -20.92
CA LEU A 205 -1.64 -8.94 -21.33
C LEU A 205 -1.40 -9.89 -20.15
N CYS A 206 -0.40 -9.61 -19.30
CA CYS A 206 -0.16 -10.36 -18.07
C CYS A 206 -1.38 -10.32 -17.14
N VAL A 207 -2.04 -9.16 -16.98
CA VAL A 207 -3.31 -9.04 -16.26
C VAL A 207 -4.40 -9.95 -16.86
N HIS A 208 -4.55 -9.95 -18.19
CA HIS A 208 -5.50 -10.83 -18.87
C HIS A 208 -5.21 -12.32 -18.63
N ILE A 209 -3.94 -12.72 -18.69
CA ILE A 209 -3.50 -14.09 -18.44
C ILE A 209 -3.79 -14.50 -16.99
N VAL A 210 -3.49 -13.64 -16.01
CA VAL A 210 -3.80 -13.92 -14.59
C VAL A 210 -5.32 -14.06 -14.37
N SER A 211 -6.13 -13.25 -15.04
CA SER A 211 -7.59 -13.41 -15.02
C SER A 211 -8.04 -14.76 -15.58
N LYS A 212 -7.43 -15.21 -16.69
CA LYS A 212 -7.69 -16.55 -17.25
C LYS A 212 -7.25 -17.66 -16.29
N MET A 213 -6.09 -17.55 -15.66
CA MET A 213 -5.63 -18.49 -14.62
C MET A 213 -6.65 -18.60 -13.48
N LYS A 214 -7.23 -17.46 -13.05
CA LYS A 214 -8.25 -17.41 -12.01
C LYS A 214 -9.51 -18.15 -12.43
N SER A 215 -9.97 -17.97 -13.67
CA SER A 215 -11.14 -18.69 -14.21
C SER A 215 -10.92 -20.21 -14.26
N GLN A 216 -9.67 -20.65 -14.43
CA GLN A 216 -9.28 -22.07 -14.50
C GLN A 216 -8.77 -22.63 -13.17
N ASN A 217 -8.87 -21.86 -12.08
CA ASN A 217 -8.39 -22.25 -10.74
C ASN A 217 -6.92 -22.72 -10.73
N ARG A 218 -6.05 -22.06 -11.51
CA ARG A 218 -4.61 -22.32 -11.59
C ARG A 218 -3.84 -21.37 -10.70
N PHE A 219 -2.82 -21.83 -9.99
CA PHE A 219 -2.09 -21.01 -9.01
C PHE A 219 -0.61 -20.95 -9.33
N LEU A 220 -0.01 -19.79 -9.05
CA LEU A 220 1.43 -19.58 -9.05
C LEU A 220 2.07 -20.26 -7.85
N SER A 221 3.22 -20.88 -8.09
CA SER A 221 4.15 -21.31 -7.06
C SER A 221 4.86 -20.11 -6.43
N LEU A 222 5.21 -20.23 -5.15
CA LEU A 222 5.91 -19.17 -4.42
C LEU A 222 7.28 -18.79 -5.05
N PRO A 223 8.11 -19.73 -5.53
CA PRO A 223 9.35 -19.38 -6.22
C PRO A 223 9.11 -18.53 -7.46
N VAL A 224 8.10 -18.88 -8.28
CA VAL A 224 7.78 -18.12 -9.49
C VAL A 224 7.21 -16.75 -9.15
N LEU A 225 6.33 -16.64 -8.14
CA LEU A 225 5.86 -15.34 -7.66
C LEU A 225 7.02 -14.39 -7.34
N SER A 226 8.03 -14.86 -6.60
CA SER A 226 9.20 -14.04 -6.26
C SER A 226 9.97 -13.57 -7.50
N ILE A 227 10.12 -14.42 -8.51
CA ILE A 227 10.76 -14.08 -9.79
C ILE A 227 9.94 -13.00 -10.51
N LEU A 228 8.63 -13.18 -10.63
CA LEU A 228 7.74 -12.25 -11.32
C LEU A 228 7.72 -10.88 -10.63
N LEU A 229 7.61 -10.84 -9.30
CA LEU A 229 7.64 -9.59 -8.53
C LEU A 229 9.00 -8.88 -8.59
N ASN A 230 10.09 -9.60 -8.86
CA ASN A 230 11.39 -8.96 -9.08
C ASN A 230 11.49 -8.39 -10.49
N ALA A 231 10.96 -9.08 -11.50
CA ALA A 231 10.95 -8.60 -12.87
C ALA A 231 10.05 -7.37 -13.07
N LEU A 232 8.94 -7.26 -12.32
CA LEU A 232 8.06 -6.08 -12.35
C LEU A 232 8.67 -4.86 -11.65
N GLU A 233 9.56 -5.07 -10.69
CA GLU A 233 10.01 -4.05 -9.75
C GLU A 233 8.81 -3.29 -9.13
N THR A 234 8.67 -1.98 -9.39
CA THR A 234 7.54 -1.18 -8.94
C THR A 234 6.68 -0.63 -10.07
N ARG A 235 6.94 -1.02 -11.34
CA ARG A 235 6.30 -0.39 -12.50
C ARG A 235 4.79 -0.66 -12.60
N SER A 236 4.34 -1.82 -12.09
CA SER A 236 2.93 -2.23 -12.14
C SER A 236 2.46 -2.83 -10.81
N PRO A 237 2.13 -1.97 -9.83
CA PRO A 237 1.64 -2.41 -8.50
C PRO A 237 0.35 -3.21 -8.58
N SER A 238 -0.55 -2.86 -9.51
CA SER A 238 -1.80 -3.57 -9.73
C SER A 238 -1.57 -5.02 -10.21
N LEU A 239 -0.61 -5.23 -11.12
CA LEU A 239 -0.22 -6.57 -11.56
C LEU A 239 0.49 -7.33 -10.44
N SER A 240 1.36 -6.69 -9.66
CA SER A 240 1.98 -7.31 -8.48
C SER A 240 0.93 -7.86 -7.51
N VAL A 241 -0.12 -7.07 -7.22
CA VAL A 241 -1.25 -7.49 -6.39
C VAL A 241 -2.01 -8.66 -7.01
N GLN A 242 -2.26 -8.64 -8.32
CA GLN A 242 -2.93 -9.75 -9.01
C GLN A 242 -2.12 -11.04 -8.98
N LEU A 243 -0.80 -10.97 -9.14
CA LEU A 243 0.09 -12.12 -9.01
C LEU A 243 0.08 -12.69 -7.59
N ILE A 244 0.15 -11.82 -6.57
CA ILE A 244 0.04 -12.24 -5.16
C ILE A 244 -1.32 -12.93 -4.90
N ASN A 245 -2.39 -12.39 -5.49
CA ASN A 245 -3.73 -12.97 -5.42
C ASN A 245 -3.83 -14.35 -6.08
N GLN A 246 -2.99 -14.62 -7.07
CA GLN A 246 -3.00 -15.88 -7.81
C GLN A 246 -2.16 -16.98 -7.15
N THR A 247 -2.08 -16.98 -5.82
CA THR A 247 -1.32 -17.97 -5.03
C THR A 247 -2.25 -18.76 -4.12
N ARG A 248 -1.89 -20.01 -3.79
CA ARG A 248 -2.74 -20.86 -2.93
C ARG A 248 -2.87 -20.36 -1.48
N PHE A 249 -1.90 -19.59 -1.00
CA PHE A 249 -1.86 -19.10 0.39
C PHE A 249 -2.58 -17.77 0.59
N GLN A 250 -3.16 -17.17 -0.46
CA GLN A 250 -3.92 -15.92 -0.42
C GLN A 250 -4.97 -15.87 0.72
N LYS A 251 -5.56 -17.01 1.07
CA LYS A 251 -6.62 -17.10 2.11
C LYS A 251 -6.16 -17.69 3.44
N GLY A 252 -4.95 -18.25 3.53
CA GLY A 252 -4.55 -19.11 4.65
C GLY A 252 -3.37 -18.63 5.48
N ASP A 253 -2.49 -17.80 4.92
CA ASP A 253 -1.22 -17.43 5.58
C ASP A 253 -1.02 -15.91 5.58
N LYS A 254 -1.57 -15.25 6.61
CA LYS A 254 -1.45 -13.80 6.78
C LYS A 254 -0.01 -13.37 7.03
N ASP A 255 0.80 -14.21 7.68
CA ASP A 255 2.18 -13.87 8.02
C ASP A 255 3.06 -13.87 6.77
N LEU A 256 2.93 -14.88 5.91
CA LEU A 256 3.63 -14.90 4.63
C LEU A 256 3.18 -13.77 3.71
N LEU A 257 1.88 -13.47 3.67
CA LEU A 257 1.36 -12.33 2.91
C LEU A 257 1.89 -10.99 3.43
N ASN A 258 2.00 -10.84 4.75
CA ASN A 258 2.61 -9.67 5.36
C ASN A 258 4.05 -9.52 4.86
N VAL A 259 4.88 -10.57 4.98
CA VAL A 259 6.28 -10.54 4.50
C VAL A 259 6.40 -10.14 3.02
N ILE A 260 5.52 -10.66 2.16
CA ILE A 260 5.53 -10.33 0.73
C ILE A 260 5.09 -8.88 0.50
N LEU A 261 3.96 -8.46 1.06
CA LEU A 261 3.41 -7.11 0.86
C LEU A 261 4.33 -6.03 1.47
N SER A 262 4.86 -6.24 2.66
CA SER A 262 5.84 -5.37 3.32
C SER A 262 7.09 -5.16 2.46
N ARG A 263 7.59 -6.25 1.85
CA ARG A 263 8.73 -6.19 0.93
C ARG A 263 8.41 -5.33 -0.29
N GLU A 264 7.25 -5.54 -0.92
CA GLU A 264 6.86 -4.77 -2.10
C GLU A 264 6.55 -3.30 -1.75
N MET A 265 6.00 -3.01 -0.56
CA MET A 265 5.83 -1.64 -0.06
C MET A 265 7.17 -0.95 0.15
N THR A 266 8.15 -1.67 0.70
CA THR A 266 9.52 -1.15 0.87
C THR A 266 10.14 -0.81 -0.49
N LYS A 267 10.03 -1.70 -1.49
CA LYS A 267 10.49 -1.42 -2.86
C LYS A 267 9.83 -0.17 -3.45
N CYS A 268 8.49 -0.04 -3.33
CA CYS A 268 7.77 1.13 -3.83
C CYS A 268 8.25 2.43 -3.16
N SER A 269 8.51 2.40 -1.85
CA SER A 269 9.06 3.54 -1.14
C SER A 269 10.47 3.89 -1.58
N GLU A 270 11.34 2.90 -1.83
CA GLU A 270 12.73 3.10 -2.26
C GLU A 270 12.82 3.65 -3.68
N GLN A 271 11.95 3.19 -4.58
CA GLN A 271 11.88 3.64 -5.98
C GLN A 271 10.98 4.88 -6.18
N GLN A 272 10.55 5.54 -5.10
CA GLN A 272 9.71 6.75 -5.15
C GLN A 272 8.40 6.55 -5.93
N ASN A 273 7.74 5.40 -5.77
CA ASN A 273 6.43 5.12 -6.32
C ASN A 273 5.32 5.21 -5.23
N PRO A 274 4.80 6.41 -4.94
CA PRO A 274 3.83 6.59 -3.86
C PRO A 274 2.46 5.99 -4.18
N GLN A 275 2.04 5.97 -5.46
CA GLN A 275 0.79 5.33 -5.89
C GLN A 275 0.84 3.81 -5.69
N GLY A 276 1.99 3.19 -6.02
CA GLY A 276 2.21 1.77 -5.80
C GLY A 276 2.20 1.40 -4.33
N MET A 277 2.83 2.23 -3.49
CA MET A 277 2.79 2.04 -2.05
C MET A 277 1.35 2.11 -1.50
N LEU A 278 0.56 3.10 -1.94
CA LEU A 278 -0.85 3.23 -1.54
C LEU A 278 -1.69 2.02 -2.00
N CYS A 279 -1.46 1.53 -3.23
CA CYS A 279 -2.14 0.36 -3.77
C CYS A 279 -1.89 -0.89 -2.90
N LEU A 280 -0.63 -1.13 -2.52
CA LEU A 280 -0.25 -2.27 -1.66
C LEU A 280 -0.80 -2.12 -0.23
N TYR A 281 -0.80 -0.90 0.32
CA TYR A 281 -1.44 -0.60 1.61
C TYR A 281 -2.93 -0.95 1.60
N CYS A 282 -3.67 -0.52 0.58
CA CYS A 282 -5.08 -0.84 0.44
C CYS A 282 -5.33 -2.36 0.38
N GLU A 283 -4.41 -3.13 -0.23
CA GLU A 283 -4.49 -4.59 -0.25
C GLU A 283 -4.19 -5.24 1.10
N MET A 284 -3.27 -4.69 1.90
CA MET A 284 -3.07 -5.14 3.29
C MET A 284 -4.31 -4.89 4.14
N GLN A 285 -4.92 -3.71 4.01
CA GLN A 285 -6.14 -3.34 4.74
C GLN A 285 -7.32 -4.24 4.39
N LYS A 286 -7.56 -4.51 3.09
CA LYS A 286 -8.60 -5.45 2.64
C LYS A 286 -8.48 -6.85 3.26
N ARG A 287 -7.26 -7.26 3.65
CA ARG A 287 -6.97 -8.57 4.26
C ARG A 287 -6.89 -8.53 5.79
N GLY A 288 -7.06 -7.36 6.39
CA GLY A 288 -6.87 -7.13 7.82
C GLY A 288 -5.46 -7.51 8.25
N ILE A 289 -4.45 -7.09 7.49
CA ILE A 289 -3.03 -7.19 7.84
C ILE A 289 -2.62 -5.82 8.38
N ALA A 290 -2.16 -5.78 9.62
CA ALA A 290 -1.67 -4.56 10.25
C ALA A 290 -0.31 -4.16 9.66
N ILE A 291 -0.11 -2.87 9.48
CA ILE A 291 1.19 -2.30 9.12
C ILE A 291 1.99 -1.95 10.38
N ASP A 292 3.31 -2.02 10.29
CA ASP A 292 4.20 -1.62 11.38
C ASP A 292 4.52 -0.12 11.37
N ASP A 293 5.25 0.37 12.38
CA ASP A 293 5.62 1.79 12.51
C ASP A 293 6.51 2.29 11.35
N SER A 294 7.33 1.39 10.78
CA SER A 294 8.24 1.70 9.68
C SER A 294 7.46 1.90 8.38
N GLU A 295 6.50 1.01 8.11
CA GLU A 295 5.55 1.10 7.00
C GLU A 295 4.65 2.31 7.13
N THR A 296 4.15 2.59 8.34
CA THR A 296 3.36 3.79 8.66
C THR A 296 4.13 5.06 8.32
N SER A 297 5.40 5.14 8.71
CA SER A 297 6.28 6.28 8.42
C SER A 297 6.57 6.45 6.92
N ARG A 298 6.74 5.35 6.18
CA ARG A 298 6.89 5.38 4.71
C ARG A 298 5.59 5.81 4.03
N LEU A 299 4.44 5.33 4.53
CA LEU A 299 3.13 5.61 3.97
C LEU A 299 2.78 7.09 4.14
N LYS A 300 3.06 7.67 5.33
CA LYS A 300 2.92 9.10 5.58
C LYS A 300 3.62 9.95 4.52
N ARG A 301 4.90 9.66 4.23
CA ARG A 301 5.66 10.37 3.18
C ARG A 301 5.05 10.24 1.78
N CYS A 302 4.46 9.08 1.48
CA CYS A 302 3.79 8.86 0.20
C CYS A 302 2.47 9.62 0.11
N ILE A 303 1.66 9.62 1.19
CA ILE A 303 0.42 10.40 1.29
C ILE A 303 0.73 11.88 1.11
N HIS A 304 1.77 12.40 1.77
CA HIS A 304 2.25 13.76 1.61
C HIS A 304 2.55 14.09 0.14
N THR A 305 3.37 13.27 -0.51
CA THR A 305 3.72 13.45 -1.93
C THR A 305 2.49 13.46 -2.84
N LEU A 306 1.55 12.54 -2.62
CA LEU A 306 0.32 12.43 -3.41
C LEU A 306 -0.60 13.64 -3.18
N MET A 307 -0.71 14.11 -1.95
CA MET A 307 -1.53 15.27 -1.59
C MET A 307 -1.06 16.54 -2.31
N ARG A 308 0.25 16.82 -2.34
CA ARG A 308 0.83 17.93 -3.12
C ARG A 308 0.52 17.86 -4.61
N SER A 309 0.39 16.66 -5.15
CA SER A 309 0.07 16.46 -6.57
C SER A 309 -1.42 16.60 -6.90
N GLY A 310 -2.28 16.87 -5.92
CA GLY A 310 -3.73 16.91 -6.11
C GLY A 310 -4.36 15.54 -6.34
N TYR A 311 -3.70 14.47 -5.88
CA TYR A 311 -4.18 13.10 -6.06
C TYR A 311 -5.48 12.86 -5.28
N VAL A 312 -6.44 12.19 -5.92
CA VAL A 312 -7.71 11.79 -5.29
C VAL A 312 -7.55 10.41 -4.67
N PHE A 313 -7.63 10.35 -3.34
CA PHE A 313 -7.45 9.11 -2.59
C PHE A 313 -8.71 8.24 -2.62
N ASP A 314 -8.62 7.07 -3.28
CA ASP A 314 -9.62 6.01 -3.22
C ASP A 314 -9.30 5.01 -2.10
N VAL A 315 -9.47 5.48 -0.85
CA VAL A 315 -9.28 4.67 0.37
C VAL A 315 -10.57 4.66 1.18
N PRO A 316 -11.02 3.49 1.68
CA PRO A 316 -12.24 3.40 2.48
C PRO A 316 -12.32 4.46 3.59
N LYS A 317 -13.49 5.06 3.74
CA LYS A 317 -13.76 6.10 4.75
C LYS A 317 -13.66 5.58 6.18
N SER A 318 -13.83 4.27 6.37
CA SER A 318 -13.68 3.55 7.64
C SER A 318 -12.22 3.23 8.02
N ASP A 319 -11.25 3.58 7.17
CA ASP A 319 -9.84 3.32 7.45
C ASP A 319 -9.29 4.39 8.40
N ASP A 320 -9.25 4.03 9.68
CA ASP A 320 -8.78 4.87 10.78
C ASP A 320 -7.28 5.19 10.68
N VAL A 321 -6.45 4.26 10.18
CA VAL A 321 -5.00 4.46 10.03
C VAL A 321 -4.73 5.47 8.93
N PHE A 322 -5.38 5.30 7.76
CA PHE A 322 -5.27 6.26 6.68
C PHE A 322 -5.83 7.63 7.08
N THR A 323 -6.99 7.67 7.75
CA THR A 323 -7.60 8.92 8.22
C THR A 323 -6.66 9.70 9.13
N ARG A 324 -5.98 9.02 10.07
CA ARG A 324 -4.96 9.64 10.92
C ARG A 324 -3.81 10.23 10.11
N LEU A 325 -3.19 9.43 9.22
CA LEU A 325 -2.03 9.87 8.43
C LEU A 325 -2.35 10.99 7.46
N TRP A 326 -3.51 10.91 6.80
CA TRP A 326 -3.99 11.95 5.91
C TRP A 326 -4.20 13.27 6.66
N SER A 327 -4.83 13.21 7.83
CA SER A 327 -5.05 14.39 8.70
C SER A 327 -3.72 15.02 9.13
N GLU A 328 -2.74 14.21 9.53
CA GLU A 328 -1.40 14.68 9.89
C GLU A 328 -0.73 15.41 8.71
N CYS A 329 -0.72 14.79 7.53
CA CYS A 329 -0.10 15.40 6.35
C CYS A 329 -0.83 16.69 5.89
N TRP A 330 -2.17 16.73 5.99
CA TRP A 330 -2.94 17.91 5.62
C TRP A 330 -2.56 19.11 6.50
N LEU A 331 -2.45 18.90 7.82
CA LEU A 331 -2.08 19.94 8.77
C LEU A 331 -0.61 20.38 8.59
N GLU A 332 0.31 19.43 8.38
CA GLU A 332 1.74 19.69 8.15
C GLU A 332 2.01 20.48 6.85
N GLU A 333 1.25 20.26 5.78
CA GLU A 333 1.43 21.01 4.52
C GLU A 333 1.14 22.50 4.63
N ARG A 334 0.31 22.87 5.60
CA ARG A 334 -0.27 24.21 5.70
C ARG A 334 0.16 24.91 6.99
N GLU A 335 1.30 24.54 7.57
CA GLU A 335 1.85 25.11 8.80
C GLU A 335 2.07 26.64 8.77
N SER A 336 2.08 27.27 7.59
CA SER A 336 2.46 28.68 7.43
C SER A 336 1.37 29.73 7.72
N SER A 337 0.13 29.36 8.03
CA SER A 337 -0.92 30.35 8.38
C SER A 337 -2.01 29.80 9.33
N PRO A 338 -2.42 30.55 10.37
CA PRO A 338 -3.56 30.21 11.23
C PRO A 338 -4.90 30.06 10.49
N SER A 339 -5.06 30.69 9.31
CA SER A 339 -6.24 30.53 8.45
C SER A 339 -6.46 29.08 8.01
N ASN A 340 -5.40 28.27 7.99
CA ASN A 340 -5.47 26.89 7.51
C ASN A 340 -6.14 25.93 8.51
N LEU A 341 -6.20 26.28 9.80
CA LEU A 341 -6.96 25.52 10.79
C LEU A 341 -8.47 25.66 10.58
N GLU A 342 -8.91 26.84 10.15
CA GLU A 342 -10.32 27.11 9.89
C GLU A 342 -10.82 26.33 8.67
N ASP A 343 -10.01 26.24 7.61
CA ASP A 343 -10.25 25.39 6.45
C ASP A 343 -10.34 23.91 6.84
N TYR A 344 -9.43 23.43 7.71
CA TYR A 344 -9.46 22.04 8.19
C TYR A 344 -10.74 21.73 8.97
N LEU A 345 -11.19 22.69 9.79
CA LEU A 345 -12.42 22.56 10.56
C LEU A 345 -13.66 22.52 9.65
N ASP A 346 -13.65 23.26 8.53
CA ASP A 346 -14.72 23.20 7.54
C ASP A 346 -14.72 21.85 6.81
N GLU A 347 -13.55 21.33 6.42
CA GLU A 347 -13.41 19.97 5.88
C GLU A 347 -13.91 18.91 6.86
N MET A 348 -13.46 18.95 8.12
CA MET A 348 -13.86 17.98 9.15
C MET A 348 -15.36 18.04 9.48
N LYS A 349 -15.99 19.23 9.41
CA LYS A 349 -17.44 19.38 9.62
C LYS A 349 -18.25 18.57 8.59
N HIS A 350 -17.76 18.49 7.36
CA HIS A 350 -18.38 17.78 6.25
C HIS A 350 -17.73 16.42 5.96
N SER A 351 -16.75 16.01 6.76
CA SER A 351 -16.02 14.76 6.57
C SER A 351 -16.92 13.54 6.81
N GLU A 352 -16.83 12.60 5.87
CA GLU A 352 -17.43 11.27 5.99
C GLU A 352 -16.48 10.26 6.67
N ARG A 353 -15.27 10.69 7.04
CA ARG A 353 -14.29 9.87 7.77
C ARG A 353 -14.57 9.93 9.27
N ASN A 354 -13.76 9.19 10.04
CA ASN A 354 -13.88 9.15 11.48
C ASN A 354 -13.44 10.48 12.13
N ARG A 355 -14.40 11.37 12.36
CA ARG A 355 -14.20 12.70 12.93
C ARG A 355 -13.56 12.70 14.34
N MET A 356 -13.65 11.61 15.09
CA MET A 356 -12.93 11.50 16.38
C MET A 356 -11.42 11.46 16.16
N ILE A 357 -10.97 10.73 15.14
CA ILE A 357 -9.55 10.63 14.79
C ILE A 357 -9.06 11.96 14.21
N GLU A 358 -9.83 12.56 13.31
CA GLU A 358 -9.49 13.87 12.73
C GLU A 358 -9.34 14.94 13.81
N LEU A 359 -10.25 14.96 14.80
CA LEU A 359 -10.18 15.89 15.95
C LEU A 359 -9.00 15.58 16.87
N ALA A 360 -8.73 14.30 17.16
CA ALA A 360 -7.59 13.91 17.97
C ALA A 360 -6.27 14.37 17.34
N VAL A 361 -6.12 14.19 16.01
CA VAL A 361 -4.95 14.68 15.26
C VAL A 361 -4.85 16.20 15.29
N LEU A 362 -5.96 16.92 15.10
CA LEU A 362 -6.00 18.39 15.18
C LEU A 362 -5.53 18.89 16.56
N LEU A 363 -6.07 18.35 17.64
CA LEU A 363 -5.71 18.77 19.00
C LEU A 363 -4.26 18.41 19.33
N ARG A 364 -3.77 17.26 18.86
CA ARG A 364 -2.36 16.89 19.04
C ARG A 364 -1.44 17.82 18.24
N PHE A 365 -1.81 18.19 17.01
CA PHE A 365 -1.08 19.16 16.19
C PHE A 365 -1.00 20.53 16.86
N ILE A 366 -2.11 21.03 17.39
CA ILE A 366 -2.18 22.27 18.18
C ILE A 366 -1.22 22.21 19.38
N ALA A 367 -1.24 21.11 20.12
CA ALA A 367 -0.40 20.94 21.31
C ALA A 367 1.09 20.83 21.00
N THR A 368 1.49 20.27 19.85
CA THR A 368 2.89 20.17 19.44
C THR A 368 3.44 21.40 18.75
N HIS A 369 2.61 22.38 18.42
CA HIS A 369 3.02 23.64 17.77
C HIS A 369 2.75 24.84 18.69
N PRO A 370 3.44 24.97 19.85
CA PRO A 370 3.12 25.96 20.87
C PRO A 370 3.28 27.41 20.43
N ALA A 371 4.05 27.67 19.37
CA ALA A 371 4.21 28.99 18.76
C ALA A 371 2.97 29.44 17.95
N MET A 372 2.06 28.52 17.61
CA MET A 372 0.85 28.82 16.86
C MET A 372 -0.18 29.52 17.77
N GLN A 373 -0.56 30.75 17.42
CA GLN A 373 -1.64 31.45 18.12
C GLN A 373 -2.99 31.06 17.52
N ILE A 374 -3.81 30.40 18.33
CA ILE A 374 -5.15 29.96 17.93
C ILE A 374 -6.15 31.01 18.40
N SER A 375 -6.95 31.51 17.48
CA SER A 375 -7.96 32.52 17.80
C SER A 375 -9.06 31.92 18.67
N VAL A 376 -9.76 32.79 19.41
CA VAL A 376 -10.94 32.37 20.18
C VAL A 376 -12.03 31.84 19.24
N SER A 377 -12.19 32.38 18.02
CA SER A 377 -13.17 31.85 17.06
C SER A 377 -12.86 30.41 16.62
N THR A 378 -11.59 30.08 16.37
CA THR A 378 -11.18 28.72 15.99
C THR A 378 -11.48 27.70 17.10
N TRP A 379 -11.13 28.03 18.35
CA TRP A 379 -11.47 27.20 19.50
C TRP A 379 -12.99 27.03 19.68
N LYS A 380 -13.80 28.04 19.32
CA LYS A 380 -15.26 27.98 19.41
C LYS A 380 -15.76 26.94 18.42
N ARG A 381 -15.27 26.99 17.19
CA ARG A 381 -15.59 26.03 16.14
C ARG A 381 -15.22 24.60 16.56
N ILE A 382 -14.06 24.40 17.19
CA ILE A 382 -13.66 23.09 17.73
C ILE A 382 -14.69 22.58 18.75
N ILE A 383 -15.11 23.42 19.71
CA ILE A 383 -16.10 23.05 20.74
C ILE A 383 -17.48 22.79 20.12
N ASP A 384 -17.89 23.60 19.14
CA ASP A 384 -19.19 23.51 18.47
C ASP A 384 -19.35 22.23 17.62
N LEU A 385 -18.24 21.55 17.27
CA LEU A 385 -18.30 20.22 16.65
C LEU A 385 -18.93 19.16 17.57
N GLN A 386 -18.86 19.35 18.90
CA GLN A 386 -19.43 18.45 19.91
C GLN A 386 -19.01 16.98 19.77
N ILE A 387 -17.83 16.74 19.21
CA ILE A 387 -17.24 15.40 19.08
C ILE A 387 -16.64 15.03 20.44
N CYS A 388 -17.07 13.93 21.05
CA CYS A 388 -16.51 13.45 22.31
C CYS A 388 -15.40 12.43 22.04
N LEU A 389 -14.16 12.75 22.43
CA LEU A 389 -13.03 11.82 22.29
C LEU A 389 -13.09 10.68 23.32
N PRO A 390 -12.52 9.50 23.02
CA PRO A 390 -12.25 8.46 23.99
C PRO A 390 -11.32 8.95 25.14
N SER A 391 -11.47 8.37 26.33
CA SER A 391 -10.67 8.72 27.51
C SER A 391 -9.15 8.60 27.30
N GLN A 392 -8.71 7.63 26.49
CA GLN A 392 -7.29 7.43 26.17
C GLN A 392 -6.73 8.59 25.34
N ASP A 393 -7.40 8.95 24.24
CA ASP A 393 -6.99 10.07 23.39
C ASP A 393 -7.01 11.39 24.17
N MET A 394 -8.00 11.56 25.06
CA MET A 394 -8.09 12.73 25.92
C MET A 394 -6.92 12.83 26.90
N LEU A 395 -6.48 11.70 27.49
CA LEU A 395 -5.30 11.66 28.37
C LEU A 395 -4.04 12.09 27.61
N GLU A 396 -3.84 11.58 26.41
CA GLU A 396 -2.69 11.93 25.57
C GLU A 396 -2.70 13.41 25.21
N ILE A 397 -3.84 13.96 24.78
CA ILE A 397 -3.98 15.38 24.45
C ILE A 397 -3.66 16.28 25.65
N LEU A 398 -4.13 15.91 26.85
CA LEU A 398 -3.84 16.68 28.06
C LEU A 398 -2.36 16.63 28.44
N GLN A 399 -1.70 15.47 28.30
CA GLN A 399 -0.26 15.35 28.50
C GLN A 399 0.52 16.21 27.51
N TRP A 400 0.07 16.27 26.26
CA TRP A 400 0.70 17.08 25.22
C TRP A 400 0.52 18.57 25.48
N ALA A 401 -0.67 18.98 25.92
CA ALA A 401 -0.92 20.34 26.36
C ALA A 401 0.01 20.71 27.53
N GLU A 402 0.23 19.82 28.50
CA GLU A 402 1.17 20.02 29.62
C GLU A 402 2.60 20.26 29.12
N VAL A 403 3.06 19.47 28.15
CA VAL A 403 4.39 19.60 27.55
C VAL A 403 4.53 20.83 26.65
N SER A 404 3.44 21.29 26.02
CA SER A 404 3.46 22.44 25.09
C SER A 404 3.90 23.75 25.76
N GLN A 405 3.63 23.91 27.06
CA GLN A 405 3.83 25.14 27.84
C GLN A 405 3.14 26.39 27.24
N SER A 406 2.22 26.23 26.27
CA SER A 406 1.50 27.33 25.64
C SER A 406 0.20 27.61 26.39
N ALA A 407 0.08 28.81 26.97
CA ALA A 407 -1.11 29.21 27.70
C ALA A 407 -2.39 29.12 26.84
N ASN A 408 -2.30 29.55 25.57
CA ASN A 408 -3.41 29.46 24.62
C ASN A 408 -3.87 28.01 24.40
N CYS A 409 -2.92 27.10 24.15
CA CYS A 409 -3.21 25.68 23.97
C CYS A 409 -3.82 25.06 25.23
N ILE A 410 -3.20 25.28 26.39
CA ILE A 410 -3.64 24.69 27.66
C ILE A 410 -5.03 25.20 28.02
N HIS A 411 -5.30 26.51 27.91
CA HIS A 411 -6.62 27.07 28.20
C HIS A 411 -7.70 26.55 27.24
N GLY A 412 -7.40 26.44 25.94
CA GLY A 412 -8.32 25.91 24.94
C GLY A 412 -8.64 24.43 25.14
N VAL A 413 -7.63 23.59 25.40
CA VAL A 413 -7.82 22.16 25.68
C VAL A 413 -8.60 21.95 26.97
N LEU A 414 -8.29 22.68 28.04
CA LEU A 414 -9.05 22.62 29.30
C LEU A 414 -10.52 23.01 29.10
N LEU A 415 -10.77 24.07 28.31
CA LEU A 415 -12.13 24.48 28.02
C LEU A 415 -12.90 23.43 27.20
N TYR A 416 -12.29 22.85 26.17
CA TYR A 416 -12.87 21.73 25.43
C TYR A 416 -13.15 20.53 26.35
N THR A 417 -12.26 20.26 27.30
CA THR A 417 -12.43 19.21 28.31
C THR A 417 -13.69 19.46 29.15
N ASP A 418 -13.86 20.68 29.66
CA ASP A 418 -14.99 21.05 30.51
C ASP A 418 -16.30 21.09 29.71
N GLU A 419 -16.30 21.71 28.52
CA GLU A 419 -17.51 21.96 27.73
C GLU A 419 -17.99 20.77 26.92
N VAL A 420 -17.10 19.90 26.44
CA VAL A 420 -17.46 18.77 25.58
C VAL A 420 -17.27 17.46 26.31
N PHE A 421 -16.03 17.16 26.73
CA PHE A 421 -15.68 15.84 27.25
C PHE A 421 -16.40 15.52 28.57
N LEU A 422 -16.25 16.37 29.60
CA LEU A 422 -16.85 16.16 30.91
C LEU A 422 -18.37 16.27 30.86
N LYS A 423 -18.94 17.29 30.18
CA LYS A 423 -20.41 17.42 30.05
C LYS A 423 -21.05 16.20 29.39
N ASN A 424 -20.45 15.65 28.34
CA ASN A 424 -20.98 14.46 27.68
C ASN A 424 -20.75 13.17 28.50
N HIS A 425 -19.60 13.02 29.16
CA HIS A 425 -19.37 11.89 30.08
C HIS A 425 -20.29 11.93 31.32
N HIS A 426 -20.62 13.11 31.84
CA HIS A 426 -21.61 13.26 32.92
C HIS A 426 -23.03 12.85 32.52
N ARG A 427 -23.41 13.01 31.24
CA ARG A 427 -24.69 12.52 30.69
C ARG A 427 -24.70 10.99 30.54
N SER A 428 -23.57 10.38 30.16
CA SER A 428 -23.42 8.92 29.99
C SER A 428 -23.20 8.14 31.29
N ARG A 429 -22.84 8.82 32.40
CA ARG A 429 -22.56 8.24 33.73
C ARG A 429 -23.75 7.58 34.44
N ARG A 430 -24.97 7.60 33.90
CA ARG A 430 -26.10 6.85 34.48
C ARG A 430 -26.02 5.33 34.26
N GLY A 431 -25.02 4.82 33.53
CA GLY A 431 -24.99 3.42 33.09
C GLY A 431 -23.80 2.54 33.50
N GLN A 432 -22.53 3.01 33.52
CA GLN A 432 -21.40 2.10 33.75
C GLN A 432 -20.19 2.77 34.43
N VAL A 433 -19.55 2.00 35.31
CA VAL A 433 -18.40 2.36 36.15
C VAL A 433 -17.10 2.07 35.39
N LYS A 434 -16.39 3.10 34.91
CA LYS A 434 -14.97 3.04 34.50
C LYS A 434 -14.19 4.05 35.37
N VAL A 435 -13.43 3.56 36.36
CA VAL A 435 -12.98 4.38 37.52
C VAL A 435 -11.48 4.70 37.55
N SER A 436 -10.64 4.12 36.67
CA SER A 436 -9.20 4.40 36.66
C SER A 436 -8.82 5.62 35.81
N GLN A 437 -9.15 5.61 34.52
CA GLN A 437 -8.73 6.67 33.56
C GLN A 437 -9.36 8.04 33.88
N ASP A 438 -10.61 8.08 34.34
CA ASP A 438 -11.28 9.33 34.75
C ASP A 438 -10.57 10.03 35.92
N ARG A 439 -9.97 9.26 36.84
CA ARG A 439 -9.19 9.82 37.96
C ARG A 439 -7.88 10.41 37.48
N GLU A 440 -7.22 9.76 36.53
CA GLU A 440 -5.98 10.26 35.91
C GLU A 440 -6.25 11.55 35.11
N ILE A 441 -7.34 11.59 34.33
CA ILE A 441 -7.79 12.80 33.62
C ILE A 441 -8.03 13.93 34.63
N GLY A 442 -8.81 13.67 35.69
CA GLY A 442 -9.09 14.66 36.73
C GLY A 442 -7.82 15.19 37.41
N ALA A 443 -6.87 14.30 37.71
CA ALA A 443 -5.60 14.70 38.32
C ALA A 443 -4.74 15.57 37.37
N LEU A 444 -4.73 15.26 36.07
CA LEU A 444 -3.96 16.02 35.09
C LEU A 444 -4.60 17.38 34.78
N VAL A 445 -5.94 17.44 34.72
CA VAL A 445 -6.70 18.69 34.63
C VAL A 445 -6.39 19.60 35.81
N GLU A 446 -6.44 19.09 37.05
CA GLU A 446 -6.13 19.87 38.25
C GLU A 446 -4.66 20.35 38.26
N ARG A 447 -3.74 19.54 37.74
CA ARG A 447 -2.34 19.92 37.63
C ARG A 447 -2.14 21.05 36.61
N LEU A 448 -2.73 20.93 35.42
CA LEU A 448 -2.70 21.96 34.38
C LEU A 448 -3.33 23.27 34.84
N LYS A 449 -4.45 23.19 35.55
CA LYS A 449 -5.09 24.35 36.20
C LYS A 449 -4.10 25.04 37.15
N LYS A 450 -3.34 24.30 37.96
CA LYS A 450 -2.35 24.86 38.88
C LYS A 450 -1.11 25.46 38.19
N SER A 451 -0.66 24.88 37.08
CA SER A 451 0.60 25.27 36.44
C SER A 451 0.48 26.43 35.45
N TYR A 452 -0.65 26.56 34.73
CA TYR A 452 -0.81 27.57 33.67
C TYR A 452 -2.10 28.40 33.78
N GLY A 453 -2.92 28.18 34.81
CA GLY A 453 -4.16 28.92 35.02
C GLY A 453 -4.22 29.60 36.38
N SER A 454 -4.25 30.93 36.41
CA SER A 454 -5.15 31.55 37.39
C SER A 454 -6.57 31.23 36.91
N SER A 455 -7.53 30.97 37.81
CA SER A 455 -8.92 30.74 37.39
C SER A 455 -9.42 31.85 36.45
N ASN A 456 -8.84 33.05 36.58
CA ASN A 456 -9.20 34.25 35.85
C ASN A 456 -8.91 34.18 34.34
N SER A 457 -7.86 33.50 33.87
CA SER A 457 -7.56 33.43 32.41
C SER A 457 -8.47 32.44 31.68
N LEU A 458 -8.74 31.29 32.30
CA LEU A 458 -9.75 30.34 31.84
C LEU A 458 -11.14 30.98 31.85
N VAL A 459 -11.49 31.68 32.93
CA VAL A 459 -12.74 32.46 33.03
C VAL A 459 -12.79 33.57 31.98
N ALA A 460 -11.69 34.25 31.68
CA ALA A 460 -11.65 35.27 30.63
C ALA A 460 -11.87 34.67 29.24
N MET A 461 -11.25 33.52 28.92
CA MET A 461 -11.46 32.82 27.66
C MET A 461 -12.91 32.33 27.56
N TYR A 462 -13.44 31.70 28.62
CA TYR A 462 -14.84 31.27 28.72
C TYR A 462 -15.82 32.45 28.57
N ASN A 463 -15.55 33.58 29.23
CA ASN A 463 -16.35 34.80 29.10
C ASN A 463 -16.27 35.35 27.67
N ALA A 464 -15.11 35.31 27.02
CA ALA A 464 -14.97 35.68 25.62
C ALA A 464 -15.77 34.75 24.70
N PHE A 465 -15.82 33.44 24.96
CA PHE A 465 -16.69 32.50 24.24
C PHE A 465 -18.17 32.78 24.47
N SER A 466 -18.57 33.04 25.72
CA SER A 466 -19.94 33.40 26.09
C SER A 466 -20.35 34.72 25.44
N MET A 467 -19.44 35.70 25.40
CA MET A 467 -19.64 36.95 24.67
C MET A 467 -19.71 36.71 23.16
N LEU A 468 -18.83 35.90 22.56
CA LEU A 468 -18.90 35.54 21.15
C LEU A 468 -20.20 34.79 20.81
N ASP A 469 -20.67 33.87 21.67
CA ASP A 469 -21.94 33.15 21.46
C ASP A 469 -23.14 34.08 21.60
N ARG A 470 -23.12 34.99 22.59
CA ARG A 470 -24.08 36.08 22.70
C ARG A 470 -24.05 36.95 21.46
N TYR A 471 -22.89 37.39 21.00
CA TYR A 471 -22.76 38.29 19.85
C TYR A 471 -23.06 37.63 18.51
N LEU A 472 -22.84 36.33 18.37
CA LEU A 472 -23.22 35.54 17.19
C LEU A 472 -24.70 35.11 17.20
N LYS A 473 -25.40 35.15 18.35
CA LYS A 473 -26.80 34.73 18.50
C LYS A 473 -27.79 35.83 18.93
N SER A 474 -27.38 36.96 19.49
CA SER A 474 -28.26 37.99 20.06
C SER A 474 -27.59 39.34 20.33
N ASP A 475 -28.33 40.43 20.14
CA ASP A 475 -28.26 41.70 20.90
C ASP A 475 -26.97 42.56 20.92
N LEU A 476 -25.87 42.18 20.25
CA LEU A 476 -24.67 43.07 20.15
C LEU A 476 -25.04 44.44 19.57
N PHE A 477 -25.86 44.43 18.53
CA PHE A 477 -26.36 45.64 17.87
C PHE A 477 -27.33 46.43 18.76
N LEU A 478 -28.10 45.76 19.63
CA LEU A 478 -29.00 46.39 20.59
C LEU A 478 -28.22 47.11 21.69
N TYR A 479 -27.17 46.49 22.24
CA TYR A 479 -26.29 47.12 23.24
C TYR A 479 -25.44 48.27 22.67
N LEU A 480 -24.93 48.13 21.43
CA LEU A 480 -24.24 49.22 20.74
C LEU A 480 -25.18 50.40 20.50
N THR A 481 -26.40 50.13 20.06
CA THR A 481 -27.42 51.16 19.85
C THR A 481 -27.83 51.81 21.17
N TYR A 482 -28.07 51.03 22.22
CA TYR A 482 -28.46 51.53 23.54
C TYR A 482 -27.35 52.38 24.17
N GLY A 483 -26.09 51.93 24.10
CA GLY A 483 -24.92 52.68 24.57
C GLY A 483 -24.61 53.91 23.72
N MET A 484 -24.87 53.87 22.41
CA MET A 484 -24.79 55.04 21.54
C MET A 484 -25.91 56.03 21.83
N VAL A 485 -27.14 55.59 22.07
CA VAL A 485 -28.25 56.47 22.47
C VAL A 485 -27.96 57.09 23.84
N GLU A 486 -27.39 56.34 24.78
CA GLU A 486 -27.01 56.83 26.10
C GLU A 486 -25.91 57.92 26.02
N SER A 487 -24.94 57.77 25.12
CA SER A 487 -23.81 58.70 24.99
C SER A 487 -24.05 59.84 23.99
N ASN A 488 -24.74 59.58 22.89
CA ASN A 488 -25.14 60.51 21.83
C ASN A 488 -26.50 60.09 21.21
N PRO A 489 -27.61 60.60 21.77
CA PRO A 489 -28.98 60.22 21.40
C PRO A 489 -29.28 60.28 19.89
N GLU A 490 -28.85 61.33 19.21
CA GLU A 490 -29.16 61.55 17.79
C GLU A 490 -28.51 60.50 16.89
N ASN A 491 -27.21 60.23 17.10
CA ASN A 491 -26.49 59.22 16.33
C ASN A 491 -26.93 57.79 16.71
N GLY A 492 -27.27 57.55 17.97
CA GLY A 492 -27.79 56.26 18.42
C GLY A 492 -29.16 55.94 17.81
N ILE A 493 -30.06 56.92 17.74
CA ILE A 493 -31.38 56.74 17.11
C ILE A 493 -31.23 56.54 15.59
N ALA A 494 -30.38 57.32 14.93
CA ALA A 494 -30.11 57.16 13.49
C ALA A 494 -29.56 55.76 13.16
N PHE A 495 -28.63 55.26 13.99
CA PHE A 495 -28.10 53.91 13.84
C PHE A 495 -29.17 52.83 14.06
N LEU A 496 -30.07 53.00 15.03
CA LEU A 496 -31.22 52.09 15.20
C LEU A 496 -32.09 52.07 13.94
N ASP A 497 -32.40 53.24 13.39
CA ASP A 497 -33.26 53.39 12.23
C ASP A 497 -32.69 52.67 11.00
N ASP A 498 -31.38 52.77 10.77
CA ASP A 498 -30.68 52.06 9.70
C ASP A 498 -30.74 50.55 9.90
N LEU A 499 -30.54 50.07 11.13
CA LEU A 499 -30.60 48.64 11.46
C LEU A 499 -32.00 48.05 11.30
N VAL A 500 -33.05 48.82 11.62
CA VAL A 500 -34.44 48.43 11.43
C VAL A 500 -34.80 48.41 9.94
N LYS A 501 -34.35 49.42 9.18
CA LYS A 501 -34.55 49.52 7.73
C LYS A 501 -33.86 48.39 6.96
N GLU A 502 -32.69 47.96 7.42
CA GLU A 502 -31.93 46.84 6.86
C GLU A 502 -32.44 45.46 7.33
N GLY A 503 -33.47 45.40 8.18
CA GLY A 503 -34.05 44.16 8.70
C GLY A 503 -33.12 43.38 9.65
N LYS A 504 -32.04 44.01 10.11
CA LYS A 504 -31.06 43.42 11.03
C LYS A 504 -31.55 43.40 12.48
N VAL A 505 -32.45 44.32 12.83
CA VAL A 505 -33.09 44.39 14.14
C VAL A 505 -34.60 44.53 13.94
N LYS A 506 -35.39 43.75 14.68
CA LYS A 506 -36.85 43.93 14.77
C LYS A 506 -37.17 44.70 16.05
N PRO A 507 -37.82 45.88 15.98
CA PRO A 507 -38.19 46.63 17.18
C PRO A 507 -39.12 45.79 18.07
N THR A 508 -38.79 45.72 19.36
CA THR A 508 -39.63 45.07 20.38
C THR A 508 -40.19 46.11 21.36
N PRO A 509 -41.35 45.85 21.98
CA PRO A 509 -41.95 46.77 22.97
C PRO A 509 -40.98 47.12 24.10
N GLU A 510 -40.24 46.15 24.60
CA GLU A 510 -39.29 46.33 25.70
C GLU A 510 -38.14 47.26 25.29
N LEU A 511 -37.62 47.11 24.08
CA LEU A 511 -36.55 47.96 23.55
C LEU A 511 -37.03 49.40 23.37
N CYS A 512 -38.17 49.58 22.71
CA CYS A 512 -38.70 50.90 22.42
C CYS A 512 -39.07 51.64 23.72
N GLN A 513 -39.67 50.94 24.71
CA GLN A 513 -39.94 51.53 26.02
C GLN A 513 -38.67 51.90 26.80
N SER A 514 -37.61 51.09 26.68
CA SER A 514 -36.34 51.34 27.36
C SER A 514 -35.59 52.55 26.77
N ILE A 515 -35.54 52.66 25.43
CA ILE A 515 -34.97 53.84 24.75
C ILE A 515 -35.78 55.10 25.07
N LYS A 516 -37.11 55.00 25.10
CA LYS A 516 -37.97 56.12 25.52
C LYS A 516 -37.66 56.59 26.93
N ARG A 517 -37.54 55.67 27.90
CA ARG A 517 -37.15 56.01 29.28
C ARG A 517 -35.79 56.68 29.33
N LEU A 518 -34.80 56.17 28.60
CA LEU A 518 -33.47 56.77 28.53
C LEU A 518 -33.48 58.21 28.00
N LEU A 519 -34.23 58.48 26.93
CA LEU A 519 -34.35 59.84 26.37
C LEU A 519 -35.03 60.80 27.36
N SER A 520 -36.02 60.30 28.10
CA SER A 520 -36.70 61.04 29.16
C SER A 520 -35.77 61.36 30.34
N GLU A 521 -35.00 60.38 30.81
CA GLU A 521 -34.02 60.52 31.89
C GLU A 521 -32.89 61.50 31.53
N ARG A 522 -32.54 61.63 30.24
CA ARG A 522 -31.54 62.57 29.72
C ARG A 522 -32.09 63.97 29.44
N GLY A 523 -33.38 64.21 29.65
CA GLY A 523 -34.02 65.51 29.39
C GLY A 523 -34.12 65.87 27.90
N LYS A 524 -34.12 64.88 27.00
CA LYS A 524 -34.18 65.04 25.54
C LYS A 524 -35.61 64.96 25.03
N SER A 525 -36.46 65.90 25.45
CA SER A 525 -37.91 65.85 25.21
C SER A 525 -38.30 65.86 23.73
N LYS A 526 -37.57 66.58 22.87
CA LYS A 526 -37.86 66.64 21.43
C LYS A 526 -37.57 65.32 20.72
N GLU A 527 -36.43 64.70 21.06
CA GLU A 527 -36.00 63.41 20.52
C GLU A 527 -36.86 62.26 21.07
N GLU A 528 -37.30 62.34 22.33
CA GLU A 528 -38.25 61.40 22.94
C GLU A 528 -39.62 61.41 22.23
N GLU A 529 -40.18 62.60 21.97
CA GLU A 529 -41.46 62.75 21.26
C GLU A 529 -41.40 62.18 19.84
N ALA A 530 -40.36 62.55 19.08
CA ALA A 530 -40.15 62.05 17.72
C ALA A 530 -39.94 60.52 17.67
N PHE A 531 -39.17 59.97 18.61
CA PHE A 531 -38.95 58.53 18.74
C PHE A 531 -40.23 57.78 19.11
N SER A 532 -41.01 58.32 20.06
CA SER A 532 -42.27 57.74 20.53
C SER A 532 -43.33 57.70 19.44
N GLU A 533 -43.38 58.70 18.56
CA GLU A 533 -44.30 58.74 17.44
C GLU A 533 -43.89 57.74 16.35
N LYS A 534 -42.59 57.68 16.02
CA LYS A 534 -42.05 56.78 14.98
C LYS A 534 -42.18 55.29 15.32
N TYR A 535 -41.95 54.93 16.58
CA TYR A 535 -42.01 53.53 17.04
C TYR A 535 -43.28 53.18 17.81
N LYS A 536 -44.32 54.03 17.72
CA LYS A 536 -45.59 53.88 18.47
C LYS A 536 -46.25 52.52 18.29
N SER A 537 -46.24 51.97 17.08
CA SER A 537 -46.83 50.65 16.77
C SER A 537 -46.10 49.48 17.42
N PHE A 538 -44.85 49.67 17.81
CA PHE A 538 -44.02 48.66 18.45
C PHE A 538 -43.99 48.80 19.97
N MET A 539 -44.50 49.89 20.54
CA MET A 539 -44.52 50.16 21.98
C MET A 539 -45.77 49.64 22.71
N ALA A 540 -46.73 49.09 21.95
CA ALA A 540 -48.02 48.60 22.45
C ALA A 540 -47.93 47.21 23.09
#